data_AF-A0A6G2JCS9-F1
#
_entry.id   AF-A0A6G2JCS9-F1
#
_cell.length_a   1.000
_cell.length_b   1.000
_cell.length_c   1.000
_cell.angle_alpha   90.00
_cell.angle_beta   90.00
_cell.angle_gamma   90.00
#
_symmetry.space_group_name_H-M   'P 1'
#
loop_
_entity.id
_entity.type
_entity.pdbx_description
1 polymer ?
#
loop_
_entity_poly.entity_id
_entity_poly.type
_entity_poly.pdbx_seq_one_letter_code
_entity_poly.pdbx_strand_id
1 'polypeptide(L)'
;MANLQVRKMPEELHERLRRCAQQRNCSMSAVVLQALERELERSEWQERWESSPTFDLGISAAEVLAEVRRERDEELARRYVT
;
A
#
# COMPACT_ATOMS: atom_id res chain seq x y z
N MET A 1 -18.76 -21.92 -9.35
CA MET A 1 -18.18 -21.13 -8.24
C MET A 1 -17.17 -21.99 -7.51
N ALA A 2 -15.93 -21.53 -7.37
CA ALA A 2 -14.95 -22.23 -6.55
C ALA A 2 -15.29 -22.01 -5.06
N ASN A 3 -15.13 -23.06 -4.24
CA ASN A 3 -15.35 -22.97 -2.79
C ASN A 3 -14.01 -23.25 -2.10
N LEU A 4 -13.48 -22.23 -1.42
CA LEU A 4 -12.23 -22.34 -0.66
C LEU A 4 -12.57 -22.60 0.81
N GLN A 5 -12.19 -23.76 1.31
CA GLN A 5 -12.29 -24.08 2.74
C GLN A 5 -10.91 -23.98 3.40
N VAL A 6 -10.79 -23.08 4.37
CA VAL A 6 -9.59 -22.98 5.21
C VAL A 6 -9.77 -23.90 6.42
N ARG A 7 -8.90 -24.91 6.55
CA ARG A 7 -8.88 -25.82 7.70
C ARG A 7 -7.86 -25.37 8.74
N LYS A 8 -8.10 -25.71 10.00
CA LYS A 8 -7.19 -25.42 11.14
C LYS A 8 -6.94 -23.91 11.33
N MET A 9 -7.97 -23.09 11.17
CA MET A 9 -7.88 -21.66 11.49
C MET A 9 -7.72 -21.49 13.02
N PRO A 10 -6.71 -20.74 13.49
CA PRO A 10 -6.60 -20.41 14.91
C PRO A 10 -7.84 -19.64 15.38
N GLU A 11 -8.38 -19.99 16.56
CA GLU A 11 -9.59 -19.36 17.09
C GLU A 11 -9.44 -17.84 17.22
N GLU A 12 -8.26 -17.37 17.63
CA GLU A 12 -7.97 -15.94 17.73
C GLU A 12 -8.13 -15.21 16.38
N LEU A 13 -7.68 -15.84 15.29
CA LEU A 13 -7.80 -15.26 13.95
C LEU A 13 -9.27 -15.24 13.52
N HIS A 14 -10.01 -16.30 13.82
CA HIS A 14 -11.44 -16.39 13.53
C HIS A 14 -12.24 -15.28 14.25
N GLU A 15 -11.97 -15.06 15.54
CA GLU A 15 -12.61 -13.98 16.32
C GLU A 15 -12.27 -12.59 15.77
N ARG A 16 -11.01 -12.36 15.39
CA ARG A 16 -10.58 -11.10 14.77
C ARG A 16 -11.30 -10.85 13.45
N LEU A 17 -11.44 -11.87 12.61
CA LEU A 17 -12.19 -11.77 11.35
C LEU A 17 -13.68 -11.48 11.60
N ARG A 18 -14.29 -12.14 12.58
CA ARG A 18 -15.69 -11.89 12.96
C ARG A 18 -15.89 -10.45 13.42
N ARG A 19 -15.02 -9.95 14.31
CA ARG A 19 -15.09 -8.56 14.80
C ARG A 19 -14.92 -7.55 13.66
N CYS A 20 -14.00 -7.81 12.73
CA CYS A 20 -13.79 -6.98 11.55
C CYS A 20 -15.04 -6.93 10.66
N ALA A 21 -15.67 -8.08 10.41
CA ALA A 21 -16.89 -8.20 9.63
C ALA A 21 -18.06 -7.43 10.27
N GLN A 22 -18.22 -7.55 11.59
CA GLN A 22 -19.22 -6.79 12.36
C GLN A 22 -19.01 -5.28 12.26
N GLN A 23 -17.78 -4.80 12.45
CA GLN A 23 -17.45 -3.38 12.36
C GLN A 23 -17.71 -2.80 10.97
N ARG A 24 -17.52 -3.60 9.92
CA ARG A 24 -17.72 -3.20 8.52
C ARG A 24 -19.13 -3.49 7.99
N ASN A 25 -20.01 -4.03 8.84
CA ASN A 25 -21.36 -4.46 8.48
C ASN A 25 -21.41 -5.34 7.22
N CYS A 26 -20.49 -6.32 7.12
CA CYS A 26 -20.39 -7.23 6.00
C CYS A 26 -20.15 -8.68 6.47
N SER A 27 -20.15 -9.65 5.54
CA SER A 27 -19.87 -11.04 5.88
C SER A 27 -18.37 -11.28 6.12
N MET A 28 -18.03 -12.28 6.93
CA MET A 28 -16.64 -12.71 7.11
C MET A 28 -16.00 -13.16 5.78
N SER A 29 -16.78 -13.80 4.90
CA SER A 29 -16.30 -14.18 3.57
C SER A 29 -15.91 -12.95 2.74
N ALA A 30 -16.68 -11.87 2.79
CA ALA A 30 -16.36 -10.64 2.09
C ALA A 30 -15.06 -10.01 2.62
N VAL A 31 -14.87 -9.99 3.95
CA VAL A 31 -13.61 -9.51 4.56
C VAL A 31 -12.41 -10.33 4.08
N VAL A 32 -12.53 -11.66 4.07
CA VAL A 32 -11.45 -12.55 3.64
C VAL A 32 -11.15 -12.37 2.16
N LEU A 33 -12.18 -12.31 1.29
CA LEU A 33 -11.99 -12.12 -0.14
C LEU A 33 -11.30 -10.80 -0.46
N GLN A 34 -11.76 -9.69 0.14
CA GLN A 34 -11.12 -8.38 -0.06
C GLN A 34 -9.67 -8.37 0.42
N ALA A 35 -9.37 -9.07 1.52
CA ALA A 35 -8.01 -9.18 2.01
C ALA A 35 -7.11 -9.99 1.05
N LEU A 36 -7.63 -11.07 0.48
CA LEU A 36 -6.93 -11.89 -0.51
C LEU A 36 -6.70 -11.12 -1.82
N GLU A 37 -7.71 -10.43 -2.34
CA GLU A 37 -7.59 -9.60 -3.55
C GLU A 37 -6.48 -8.56 -3.37
N ARG A 38 -6.50 -7.83 -2.25
CA ARG A 38 -5.47 -6.83 -1.94
C ARG A 38 -4.06 -7.42 -1.84
N GLU A 39 -3.92 -8.62 -1.28
CA GLU A 39 -2.61 -9.25 -1.12
C GLU A 39 -2.08 -9.79 -2.46
N LEU A 40 -2.98 -10.29 -3.33
CA LEU A 40 -2.63 -10.69 -4.68
C LEU A 40 -2.20 -9.49 -5.52
N GLU A 41 -2.98 -8.40 -5.52
CA GLU A 41 -2.62 -7.16 -6.21
C GLU A 41 -1.25 -6.62 -5.76
N ARG A 42 -0.98 -6.67 -4.45
CA ARG A 42 0.32 -6.27 -3.89
C ARG A 42 1.45 -7.16 -4.39
N SER A 43 1.26 -8.49 -4.35
CA SER A 43 2.27 -9.45 -4.79
C SER A 43 2.56 -9.31 -6.28
N GLU A 44 1.53 -9.18 -7.11
CA GLU A 44 1.65 -8.96 -8.56
C GLU A 44 2.30 -7.62 -8.88
N TRP A 45 2.02 -6.58 -8.10
CA TRP A 45 2.73 -5.30 -8.23
C TRP A 45 4.21 -5.44 -7.92
N GLN A 46 4.55 -6.15 -6.83
CA GLN A 46 5.94 -6.39 -6.44
C GLN A 46 6.70 -7.18 -7.50
N GLU A 47 6.10 -8.26 -8.04
CA GLU A 47 6.70 -9.05 -9.12
C GLU A 47 6.95 -8.22 -10.38
N ARG A 48 6.00 -7.35 -10.76
CA ARG A 48 6.18 -6.42 -11.87
C ARG A 48 7.28 -5.40 -11.60
N TRP A 49 7.38 -4.90 -10.37
CA TRP A 49 8.43 -3.97 -9.99
C TRP A 49 9.81 -4.63 -10.07
N GLU A 50 9.96 -5.84 -9.55
CA GLU A 50 11.23 -6.59 -9.55
C GLU A 50 11.66 -7.02 -10.95
N SER A 51 10.70 -7.31 -11.83
CA SER A 51 10.98 -7.63 -13.24
C SER A 51 11.13 -6.41 -14.14
N SER A 52 10.89 -5.21 -13.63
CA SER A 52 11.04 -3.98 -14.42
C SER A 52 12.52 -3.69 -14.68
N PRO A 53 12.90 -3.38 -15.93
CA PRO A 53 14.27 -3.02 -16.24
C PRO A 53 14.67 -1.74 -15.48
N THR A 54 15.86 -1.74 -14.92
CA THR A 54 16.45 -0.52 -14.36
C THR A 54 16.67 0.50 -15.48
N PHE A 55 16.13 1.70 -15.32
CA PHE A 55 16.28 2.78 -16.27
C PHE A 55 17.19 3.87 -15.68
N ASP A 56 18.23 4.26 -16.41
CA ASP A 56 19.01 5.45 -16.08
C ASP A 56 18.22 6.68 -16.54
N LEU A 57 17.74 7.46 -15.58
CA LEU A 57 16.97 8.68 -15.85
C LEU A 57 17.85 9.82 -16.40
N GLY A 58 19.17 9.68 -16.38
CA GLY A 58 20.11 10.70 -16.86
C GLY A 58 20.10 11.98 -16.02
N ILE A 59 19.47 11.95 -14.85
CA ILE A 59 19.31 13.09 -13.94
C ILE A 59 19.81 12.68 -12.55
N SER A 60 20.61 13.53 -11.93
CA SER A 60 21.10 13.29 -10.58
C SER A 60 19.98 13.50 -9.57
N ALA A 61 19.69 12.46 -8.77
CA ALA A 61 18.76 12.57 -7.65
C ALA A 61 19.15 13.68 -6.66
N ALA A 62 20.45 13.95 -6.50
CA ALA A 62 20.93 15.01 -5.63
C ALA A 62 20.58 16.40 -6.16
N GLU A 63 20.64 16.60 -7.48
CA GLU A 63 20.29 17.87 -8.11
C GLU A 63 18.78 18.15 -7.99
N VAL A 64 17.95 17.14 -8.26
CA VAL A 64 16.49 17.23 -8.08
C VAL A 64 16.13 17.56 -6.63
N LEU A 65 16.76 16.87 -5.67
CA LEU A 65 16.53 17.14 -4.25
C LEU A 65 16.98 18.54 -3.83
N ALA A 66 18.09 19.04 -4.38
CA ALA A 66 18.58 20.39 -4.10
C ALA A 66 17.62 21.46 -4.66
N GLU A 67 17.10 21.24 -5.86
CA GLU A 67 16.12 22.12 -6.50
C GLU A 67 14.82 22.21 -5.68
N VAL A 68 14.22 21.07 -5.34
CA VAL A 68 12.98 21.02 -4.54
C VAL A 68 13.17 21.67 -3.17
N ARG A 69 14.33 21.48 -2.53
CA ARG A 69 14.64 22.12 -1.24
C ARG A 69 14.77 23.63 -1.36
N ARG A 70 15.44 24.11 -2.41
CA ARG A 70 15.56 25.55 -2.68
C ARG A 70 14.18 26.18 -2.92
N GLU A 71 13.33 25.57 -3.73
CA GLU A 71 11.96 26.06 -3.96
C GLU A 71 11.16 26.15 -2.66
N ARG A 72 11.23 25.12 -1.82
CA ARG A 72 10.60 25.12 -0.50
C ARG A 72 11.14 26.26 0.38
N ASP A 73 12.45 26.43 0.42
CA ASP A 73 13.08 27.46 1.27
C ASP A 73 12.73 28.88 0.78
N GLU A 74 12.62 29.08 -0.54
CA GLU A 74 12.13 30.33 -1.15
C GLU A 74 10.64 30.58 -0.87
N GLU A 75 9.81 29.53 -0.86
CA GLU A 75 8.40 29.64 -0.46
C GLU A 75 8.27 30.03 1.02
N LEU A 76 9.03 29.36 1.89
CA LEU A 76 9.07 29.66 3.32
C LEU A 76 9.57 31.09 3.56
N ALA A 77 10.64 31.51 2.89
CA ALA A 77 11.15 32.88 2.99
C ALA A 77 10.09 33.91 2.57
N ARG A 78 9.38 33.69 1.45
CA ARG A 78 8.27 34.56 1.02
C ARG A 78 7.11 34.61 2.03
N ARG A 79 6.87 33.51 2.75
CA ARG A 79 5.75 33.37 3.69
C ARG A 79 6.05 33.94 5.08
N TYR A 80 7.33 34.01 5.47
CA TYR A 80 7.76 34.45 6.81
C TYR A 80 8.53 35.79 6.83
N VAL A 81 8.73 36.44 5.69
CA VAL A 81 9.18 37.84 5.64
C VAL A 81 7.96 38.76 5.77
N THR A 82 7.71 39.23 7.00
CA THR A 82 6.92 40.42 7.35
C THR A 82 7.82 41.34 8.17
#